data_AF-M1VRL2-F1
#
_entry.id   AF-M1VRL2-F1
#
_cell.length_a   1.000
_cell.length_b   1.000
_cell.length_c   1.000
_cell.angle_alpha   90.00
_cell.angle_beta   90.00
_cell.angle_gamma   90.00
#
_symmetry.space_group_name_H-M   'P 1'
#
loop_
_entity.id
_entity.type
_entity.pdbx_description
1 polymer ?
#
loop_
_entity_poly.entity_id
_entity_poly.type
_entity_poly.pdbx_seq_one_letter_code
_entity_poly.pdbx_strand_id
1 'polypeptide(L)' 'MEELLAIIKQQATTIDVMTNELALLREQVAYLTQKLYGKSSEKLPQMSGQLSLFEEDGLPEEESDLPS' A
#
# COMPACT_ATOMS: atom_id res chain seq x y z
N MET A 1 18.03 -10.74 -39.56
CA MET A 1 18.04 -11.70 -38.41
C MET A 1 18.72 -11.09 -37.20
N GLU A 2 19.88 -10.43 -37.35
CA GLU A 2 20.57 -9.73 -36.26
C GLU A 2 19.78 -8.56 -35.66
N GLU A 3 19.13 -7.75 -36.50
CA GLU A 3 18.29 -6.63 -36.04
C GLU A 3 17.11 -7.08 -35.16
N LEU A 4 16.43 -8.17 -35.56
CA LEU A 4 15.38 -8.78 -34.75
C LEU A 4 15.92 -9.24 -33.39
N LEU A 5 17.13 -9.81 -33.37
CA LEU A 5 17.78 -10.27 -32.14
C LEU A 5 18.19 -9.10 -31.23
N ALA A 6 18.58 -7.96 -31.81
CA ALA A 6 18.85 -6.73 -31.08
C ALA A 6 17.58 -6.14 -30.46
N ILE A 7 16.47 -6.11 -31.22
CA ILE A 7 15.16 -5.65 -30.74
C ILE A 7 14.68 -6.53 -29.57
N ILE A 8 14.76 -7.85 -29.70
CA ILE A 8 14.37 -8.78 -28.63
C ILE A 8 15.18 -8.54 -27.36
N LYS A 9 16.50 -8.35 -27.48
CA LYS A 9 17.35 -8.05 -26.32
C LYS A 9 16.97 -6.73 -25.66
N GLN A 10 16.73 -5.69 -26.45
CA GLN A 10 16.30 -4.39 -25.93
C GLN A 10 14.95 -4.51 -25.21
N GLN A 11 13.98 -5.21 -25.79
CA GLN A 11 12.68 -5.46 -25.19
C GLN A 11 12.80 -6.22 -23.87
N ALA A 12 13.63 -7.27 -23.80
CA ALA A 12 13.88 -8.01 -22.57
C ALA A 12 14.43 -7.10 -21.46
N THR A 13 15.44 -6.27 -21.78
CA THR A 13 15.98 -5.30 -20.83
C THR A 13 14.91 -4.29 -20.37
N THR A 14 14.08 -3.79 -21.29
CA THR A 14 12.99 -2.87 -20.94
C THR A 14 11.97 -3.54 -20.02
N ILE A 15 11.59 -4.79 -20.29
CA ILE A 15 10.67 -5.56 -19.44
C ILE A 15 11.25 -5.74 -18.04
N ASP A 16 12.54 -6.08 -17.91
CA ASP A 16 13.19 -6.27 -16.61
C ASP A 16 13.20 -4.97 -15.80
N VAL A 17 13.54 -3.84 -16.43
CA VAL A 17 13.51 -2.52 -15.76
C VAL A 17 12.10 -2.18 -15.30
N MET A 18 11.09 -2.30 -16.17
CA MET A 18 9.70 -2.00 -15.82
C MET A 18 9.16 -2.92 -14.72
N THR A 19 9.57 -4.19 -14.71
CA THR A 19 9.17 -5.16 -13.68
C THR A 19 9.73 -4.77 -12.31
N ASN A 20 10.99 -4.33 -12.26
CA ASN A 20 11.62 -3.86 -11.02
C ASN A 20 10.98 -2.57 -10.50
N GLU A 21 10.69 -1.60 -11.38
CA GLU A 21 10.00 -0.38 -10.99
C GLU A 21 8.59 -0.66 -10.45
N LEU A 22 7.88 -1.59 -11.08
CA LEU A 22 6.54 -2.00 -10.64
C LEU A 22 6.58 -2.69 -9.27
N ALA A 23 7.58 -3.55 -9.02
CA ALA A 23 7.78 -4.17 -7.72
C ALA A 23 8.04 -3.11 -6.63
N LEU A 24 8.93 -2.16 -6.90
CA LEU A 24 9.26 -1.07 -5.98
C LEU A 24 8.03 -0.19 -5.67
N LEU A 25 7.23 0.14 -6.69
CA LEU A 25 6.00 0.92 -6.50
C LEU A 25 4.98 0.18 -5.63
N ARG A 26 4.84 -1.15 -5.80
CA ARG A 26 3.98 -1.97 -4.95
C ARG A 26 4.44 -1.97 -3.49
N GLU A 27 5.74 -2.05 -3.24
CA GLU A 27 6.31 -1.94 -1.89
C GLU A 27 6.04 -0.57 -1.27
N GLN A 28 6.22 0.51 -2.04
CA GLN A 28 5.93 1.86 -1.57
C GLN A 28 4.45 2.05 -1.22
N VAL A 29 3.55 1.57 -2.07
CA VAL A 29 2.10 1.60 -1.79
C VAL A 29 1.80 0.84 -0.51
N ALA A 30 2.31 -0.39 -0.36
CA ALA A 30 2.11 -1.18 0.86
C ALA A 30 2.62 -0.45 2.11
N TYR A 31 3.81 0.15 2.04
CA TYR A 31 4.39 0.93 3.14
C TYR A 31 3.55 2.15 3.50
N LEU A 32 3.12 2.94 2.51
CA LEU A 32 2.31 4.14 2.75
C LEU A 32 0.92 3.77 3.27
N THR A 33 0.29 2.71 2.74
CA THR A 33 -0.97 2.17 3.25
C THR A 33 -0.83 1.72 4.70
N GLN A 34 0.24 0.98 5.03
CA GLN A 34 0.52 0.61 6.43
C GLN A 34 0.85 1.83 7.30
N LYS A 35 1.46 2.88 6.76
CA LYS A 35 1.77 4.08 7.54
C LYS A 35 0.51 4.90 7.85
N LEU A 36 -0.41 5.00 6.90
CA LEU A 36 -1.66 5.76 7.03
C LEU A 36 -2.73 4.99 7.83
N TYR A 37 -2.83 3.68 7.61
CA TYR A 37 -3.92 2.85 8.12
C TYR A 37 -3.45 1.64 8.93
N GLY A 38 -2.15 1.40 9.02
CA GLY A 38 -1.61 0.36 9.88
C GLY A 38 -1.85 0.75 11.32
N LYS A 39 -2.54 -0.13 12.04
CA LYS A 39 -2.98 0.04 13.42
C LYS A 39 -1.88 0.71 14.25
N SER A 40 -2.15 1.92 14.75
CA SER A 40 -1.33 2.54 15.79
C SER A 40 -1.18 1.50 16.90
N SER A 41 0.05 1.03 17.11
CA SER A 41 0.39 0.13 18.21
C SER A 41 0.44 0.90 19.52
N GLU A 42 -0.57 1.72 19.81
CA GLU A 42 -0.88 2.10 21.18
C GLU A 42 -1.81 1.04 21.77
N LYS A 43 -1.32 -0.21 21.82
CA LYS A 43 -1.80 -1.12 22.85
C LYS A 43 -1.20 -0.64 24.17
N LEU A 44 -1.77 0.43 24.74
CA LEU A 44 -1.64 0.64 26.17
C LEU A 44 -2.11 -0.65 26.84
N PRO A 45 -1.33 -1.25 27.76
CA PRO A 45 -1.82 -2.41 28.49
C PRO A 45 -3.14 -2.02 29.12
N GLN A 46 -4.20 -2.74 28.76
CA GLN A 46 -5.57 -2.43 29.14
C GLN A 46 -5.64 -2.50 30.67
N MET A 47 -5.53 -1.35 31.33
CA MET A 47 -5.52 -1.27 32.78
C MET A 47 -6.92 -1.63 33.27
N SER A 48 -7.02 -2.59 34.19
CA SER A 48 -8.30 -2.99 34.76
C SER A 48 -9.01 -1.76 35.36
N GLY A 49 -10.16 -1.39 34.81
CA GLY A 49 -10.94 -0.23 35.25
C GLY A 49 -10.91 0.99 34.30
N GLN A 50 -10.22 0.94 33.17
CA GLN A 50 -10.30 1.98 32.15
C GLN A 50 -11.49 1.74 31.20
N LEU A 51 -12.42 2.69 31.10
CA LEU A 51 -13.47 2.72 30.08
C LEU A 51 -12.89 3.33 28.80
N SER A 52 -12.98 2.63 27.67
CA SER A 52 -12.58 3.18 26.36
C SER A 52 -13.60 4.23 25.93
N LEU A 53 -13.17 5.49 25.77
CA LEU A 53 -14.04 6.60 25.34
C LEU A 53 -14.39 6.55 23.85
N PHE A 54 -13.63 5.77 23.09
CA PHE A 54 -14.04 5.33 21.77
C PHE A 54 -14.56 3.92 21.97
N GLU A 55 -15.86 3.83 22.22
CA GLU A 55 -16.57 2.58 22.07
C GLU A 55 -16.30 2.09 20.64
N GLU A 56 -15.96 0.81 20.52
CA GLU A 56 -15.77 0.12 19.25
C GLU A 56 -17.15 -0.08 18.61
N ASP A 57 -17.90 1.00 18.44
CA ASP A 57 -19.27 1.00 17.94
C ASP A 57 -19.27 1.39 16.47
N GLY A 58 -19.46 0.36 15.65
CA GLY A 58 -19.93 0.37 14.26
C GLY A 58 -19.53 1.56 13.40
N LEU A 59 -18.47 1.39 12.59
CA LEU A 59 -18.26 2.20 11.39
C LEU A 59 -19.55 2.21 10.53
N PRO A 60 -20.19 3.36 10.25
CA PRO A 60 -20.96 3.52 9.03
C PRO A 60 -19.98 3.81 7.89
N GLU A 61 -20.25 3.15 6.76
CA GLU A 61 -19.45 3.12 5.55
C GLU A 61 -19.23 4.49 4.91
N GLU A 62 -18.18 4.51 4.08
CA GLU A 62 -17.69 5.60 3.26
C GLU A 62 -18.76 6.40 2.52
N GLU A 63 -18.84 7.72 2.73
CA GLU A 63 -19.65 8.59 1.83
C GLU A 63 -19.17 10.05 1.70
N SER A 64 -17.93 10.41 2.09
CA SER A 64 -17.56 11.84 2.20
C SER A 64 -16.44 12.36 1.29
N ASP A 65 -16.01 11.65 0.26
CA ASP A 65 -15.02 12.21 -0.69
C ASP A 65 -15.44 12.04 -2.16
N LEU A 66 -16.52 12.73 -2.53
CA LEU A 66 -16.72 13.22 -3.90
C LEU A 66 -16.69 14.75 -3.88
N PRO A 67 -15.82 15.42 -4.66
CA PRO A 67 -15.84 16.87 -4.76
C PRO A 67 -17.02 17.32 -5.65
N SER A 68 -17.68 18.41 -5.24
CA SER A 68 -18.78 19.07 -5.96
C SER A 68 -18.39 19.65 -7.32
#